data_AF-Y0KI15-F1
#
_entry.id   AF-Y0KI15-F1
#
_cell.length_a   1.000
_cell.length_b   1.000
_cell.length_c   1.000
_cell.angle_alpha   90.00
_cell.angle_beta   90.00
_cell.angle_gamma   90.00
#
_symmetry.space_group_name_H-M   'P 1'
#
loop_
_entity.id
_entity.type
_entity.pdbx_description
1 polymer ?
#
loop_
_entity_poly.entity_id
_entity_poly.type
_entity_poly.pdbx_seq_one_letter_code
_entity_poly.pdbx_strand_id
1 'polypeptide(L)'
;MEILSTKLLWEILKHAKSWLTNLDRASNDRKAQSVKAVRKVITASRETAVYIRSIKDTGQPNHETEARLSVLWTELGFELQDIGIHKLAKRCQIRGKHWADPDHYDQDFLQKADISLETMEKLANEILIQISR
;
A
#
# COMPACT_ATOMS: atom_id res chain seq x y z
N MET A 1 17.08 -5.06 -11.16
CA MET A 1 16.24 -3.84 -11.26
C MET A 1 15.13 -4.18 -12.23
N GLU A 2 14.04 -4.76 -11.71
CA GLU A 2 12.98 -5.32 -12.55
C GLU A 2 12.08 -4.20 -13.07
N ILE A 3 11.75 -4.32 -14.36
CA ILE A 3 10.73 -3.54 -15.04
C ILE A 3 9.41 -3.88 -14.34
N LEU A 4 8.95 -2.99 -13.46
CA LEU A 4 7.56 -3.00 -13.04
C LEU A 4 6.71 -3.11 -14.30
N SER A 5 5.86 -4.12 -14.33
CA SER A 5 4.87 -4.33 -15.39
C SER A 5 4.10 -3.02 -15.55
N THR A 6 4.41 -2.24 -16.60
CA THR A 6 3.66 -1.04 -17.01
C THR A 6 2.17 -1.35 -17.10
N LYS A 7 1.83 -2.60 -17.39
CA LYS A 7 0.48 -3.16 -17.33
C LYS A 7 -0.13 -3.12 -15.92
N LEU A 8 0.57 -3.45 -14.84
CA LEU A 8 0.02 -3.35 -13.48
C LEU A 8 -0.27 -1.90 -13.10
N LEU A 9 0.70 -1.03 -13.33
CA LEU A 9 0.57 0.40 -13.07
C LEU A 9 -0.63 0.96 -13.82
N TRP A 10 -0.71 0.65 -15.11
CA TRP A 10 -1.83 1.03 -15.96
C TRP A 10 -3.16 0.43 -15.50
N GLU A 11 -3.19 -0.82 -15.05
CA GLU A 11 -4.40 -1.44 -14.52
C GLU A 11 -4.91 -0.73 -13.26
N ILE A 12 -4.02 -0.41 -12.32
CA ILE A 12 -4.41 0.31 -11.10
C ILE A 12 -4.87 1.72 -11.46
N LEU A 13 -4.14 2.42 -12.34
CA LEU A 13 -4.52 3.75 -12.82
C LEU A 13 -5.83 3.74 -13.62
N LYS A 14 -6.11 2.70 -14.41
CA LYS A 14 -7.37 2.56 -15.16
C LYS A 14 -8.56 2.45 -14.22
N HIS A 15 -8.45 1.63 -13.16
CA HIS A 15 -9.51 1.56 -12.15
C HIS A 15 -9.57 2.84 -11.31
N ALA A 16 -8.41 3.45 -11.04
CA ALA A 16 -8.34 4.75 -10.39
C ALA A 16 -9.02 5.83 -11.23
N LYS A 17 -9.03 5.78 -12.58
CA LYS A 17 -9.68 6.81 -13.42
C LYS A 17 -11.20 6.92 -13.18
N SER A 18 -11.89 5.79 -13.08
CA SER A 18 -13.32 5.75 -12.75
C SER A 18 -13.55 6.31 -11.34
N TRP A 19 -12.74 5.85 -10.39
CA TRP A 19 -12.76 6.35 -9.02
C TRP A 19 -12.46 7.86 -8.93
N LEU A 20 -11.47 8.37 -9.67
CA LEU A 20 -11.07 9.78 -9.74
C LEU A 20 -12.21 10.64 -10.29
N THR A 21 -12.94 10.14 -11.29
CA THR A 21 -14.12 10.86 -11.83
C THR A 21 -15.22 10.98 -10.77
N ASN A 22 -15.41 9.96 -9.95
CA ASN A 22 -16.35 10.01 -8.82
C ASN A 22 -15.82 10.90 -7.68
N LEU A 23 -14.51 10.87 -7.44
CA LEU A 23 -13.85 11.67 -6.41
C LEU A 23 -13.86 13.15 -6.74
N ASP A 24 -13.72 13.52 -8.02
CA ASP A 24 -13.77 14.91 -8.48
C ASP A 24 -15.11 15.57 -8.12
N ARG A 25 -16.20 14.81 -8.23
CA ARG A 25 -17.56 15.24 -7.85
C ARG A 25 -17.86 15.09 -6.36
N ALA A 26 -16.96 14.50 -5.58
CA ALA A 26 -17.18 14.26 -4.16
C ALA A 26 -16.95 15.52 -3.32
N SER A 27 -17.41 15.47 -2.07
CA SER A 27 -17.18 16.56 -1.10
C SER A 27 -15.69 16.75 -0.80
N ASN A 28 -15.34 17.95 -0.33
CA ASN A 28 -13.97 18.25 0.12
C ASN A 28 -13.49 17.28 1.21
N ASP A 29 -14.38 16.87 2.11
CA ASP A 29 -14.06 15.89 3.15
C ASP A 29 -13.65 14.54 2.57
N ARG A 30 -14.37 14.08 1.53
CA ARG A 30 -14.04 12.83 0.85
C ARG A 30 -12.72 12.90 0.09
N LYS A 31 -12.42 14.06 -0.52
CA LYS A 31 -11.12 14.33 -1.15
C LYS A 31 -9.99 14.32 -0.11
N ALA A 32 -10.17 14.99 1.02
CA ALA A 32 -9.19 15.04 2.10
C ALA A 32 -8.95 13.65 2.73
N GLN A 33 -10.00 12.87 2.96
CA GLN A 33 -9.90 11.47 3.42
C GLN A 33 -9.09 10.62 2.44
N SER A 34 -9.34 10.77 1.14
CA SER A 34 -8.62 10.03 0.10
C SER A 34 -7.13 10.38 0.09
N VAL A 35 -6.79 11.66 0.11
CA VAL A 35 -5.39 12.13 0.19
C VAL A 35 -4.70 11.59 1.45
N LYS A 36 -5.39 11.63 2.60
CA LYS A 36 -4.86 11.12 3.88
C LYS A 36 -4.55 9.63 3.81
N ALA A 37 -5.51 8.82 3.35
CA ALA A 37 -5.33 7.37 3.24
C ALA A 37 -4.18 7.01 2.28
N VAL A 38 -4.09 7.67 1.13
CA VAL A 38 -3.03 7.41 0.15
C VAL A 38 -1.65 7.82 0.69
N ARG A 39 -1.55 8.94 1.42
CA ARG A 39 -0.28 9.34 2.09
C ARG A 39 0.16 8.33 3.15
N LYS A 40 -0.79 7.74 3.89
CA LYS A 40 -0.47 6.71 4.89
C LYS A 40 0.16 5.45 4.27
N VAL A 41 -0.18 5.11 3.02
CA VAL A 41 0.49 4.01 2.30
C VAL A 41 1.98 4.29 2.15
N ILE A 42 2.36 5.53 1.82
CA ILE A 42 3.77 5.93 1.67
C ILE A 42 4.48 5.81 3.02
N THR A 43 3.87 6.32 4.10
CA THR A 43 4.50 6.24 5.43
C THR A 43 4.62 4.80 5.91
N ALA A 44 3.59 3.97 5.72
CA ALA A 44 3.63 2.55 6.07
C ALA A 44 4.70 1.80 5.26
N SER A 45 4.83 2.08 3.96
CA SER A 45 5.90 1.53 3.12
C SER A 45 7.29 1.85 3.67
N ARG A 46 7.55 3.12 4.00
CA ARG A 46 8.85 3.57 4.51
C ARG A 46 9.16 2.99 5.88
N GLU A 47 8.17 2.96 6.77
CA GLU A 47 8.31 2.39 8.10
C GLU A 47 8.62 0.89 8.05
N THR A 48 7.93 0.17 7.16
CA THR A 48 8.21 -1.25 6.90
C THR A 48 9.63 -1.44 6.35
N ALA A 49 10.10 -0.55 5.46
CA ALA A 49 11.45 -0.62 4.91
C ALA A 49 12.52 -0.41 5.99
N VAL A 50 12.27 0.51 6.94
CA VAL A 50 13.13 0.71 8.12
C VAL A 50 13.19 -0.55 8.96
N TYR A 51 12.04 -1.19 9.23
CA TYR A 51 12.00 -2.45 9.98
C TYR A 51 12.75 -3.60 9.28
N ILE A 52 12.53 -3.78 7.98
CA ILE A 52 13.26 -4.78 7.19
C ILE A 52 14.77 -4.55 7.27
N ARG A 53 15.21 -3.28 7.19
CA ARG A 53 16.62 -2.94 7.37
C ARG A 53 17.12 -3.28 8.78
N SER A 54 16.36 -2.96 9.83
CA SER A 54 16.80 -3.28 11.19
C SER A 54 16.95 -4.78 11.42
N ILE A 55 16.08 -5.60 10.84
CA ILE A 55 16.24 -7.07 10.87
C ILE A 55 17.51 -7.49 10.13
N LYS A 56 17.81 -6.91 8.96
CA LYS A 56 19.04 -7.21 8.22
C LYS A 56 20.31 -6.83 9.00
N ASP A 57 20.28 -5.70 9.71
CA ASP A 57 21.42 -5.17 10.44
C ASP A 57 21.66 -5.92 11.76
N THR A 58 20.61 -6.43 12.41
CA THR A 58 20.69 -7.04 13.77
C THR A 58 20.47 -8.55 13.79
N GLY A 59 19.83 -9.12 12.77
CA GLY A 59 19.38 -10.51 12.73
C GLY A 59 18.24 -10.84 13.69
N GLN A 60 17.66 -9.84 14.38
CA GLN A 60 16.66 -10.05 15.44
C GLN A 60 15.31 -9.44 15.03
N PRO A 61 14.25 -10.25 14.87
CA PRO A 61 12.89 -9.75 14.72
C PRO A 61 12.43 -8.99 15.96
N ASN A 62 11.57 -7.99 15.76
CA ASN A 62 10.88 -7.27 16.83
C ASN A 62 9.37 -7.48 16.67
N HIS A 63 8.82 -8.40 17.47
CA HIS A 63 7.41 -8.78 17.40
C HIS A 63 6.43 -7.65 17.71
N GLU A 64 6.82 -6.67 18.54
CA GLU A 64 5.99 -5.49 18.79
C GLU A 64 5.88 -4.63 17.52
N THR A 65 6.99 -4.47 16.80
CA THR A 65 7.01 -3.76 15.52
C THR A 65 6.21 -4.52 14.45
N GLU A 66 6.31 -5.85 14.41
CA GLU A 66 5.52 -6.70 13.49
C GLU A 66 4.02 -6.58 13.75
N ALA A 67 3.60 -6.68 15.02
CA ALA A 67 2.21 -6.50 15.41
C ALA A 67 1.68 -5.11 14.99
N ARG A 68 2.48 -4.06 15.23
CA ARG A 68 2.12 -2.69 14.83
C ARG A 68 2.01 -2.54 13.31
N LEU A 69 2.94 -3.11 12.55
CA LEU A 69 2.89 -3.12 11.08
C LEU A 69 1.67 -3.90 10.58
N SER A 70 1.34 -5.04 11.20
CA SER A 70 0.17 -5.83 10.84
C SER A 70 -1.13 -5.03 10.96
N VAL A 71 -1.32 -4.34 12.09
CA VAL A 71 -2.48 -3.47 12.33
C VAL A 71 -2.49 -2.32 11.33
N LEU A 72 -1.38 -1.59 11.17
CA LEU A 72 -1.25 -0.45 10.26
C LEU A 72 -1.66 -0.81 8.83
N TRP A 73 -1.13 -1.91 8.30
CA TRP A 73 -1.43 -2.35 6.94
C TRP A 73 -2.87 -2.88 6.79
N THR A 74 -3.43 -3.47 7.85
CA THR A 74 -4.82 -3.92 7.86
C THR A 74 -5.80 -2.74 7.83
N GLU A 75 -5.58 -1.75 8.69
CA GLU A 75 -6.38 -0.52 8.74
C GLU A 75 -6.30 0.24 7.42
N LEU A 76 -5.10 0.35 6.83
CA LEU A 76 -4.94 0.92 5.49
C LEU A 76 -5.73 0.17 4.42
N GLY A 77 -5.78 -1.16 4.54
CA GLY A 77 -6.62 -2.00 3.70
C GLY A 77 -8.10 -1.62 3.76
N PHE A 78 -8.63 -1.32 4.95
CA PHE A 78 -10.00 -0.86 5.12
C PHE A 78 -10.19 0.57 4.60
N GLU A 79 -9.33 1.51 4.98
CA GLU A 79 -9.44 2.90 4.53
C GLU A 79 -9.44 3.02 3.00
N LEU A 80 -8.54 2.29 2.32
CA LEU A 80 -8.45 2.28 0.87
C LEU A 80 -9.65 1.60 0.20
N GLN A 81 -10.21 0.56 0.83
CA GLN A 81 -11.43 -0.10 0.38
C GLN A 81 -12.61 0.86 0.44
N ASP A 82 -12.75 1.58 1.55
CA ASP A 82 -13.83 2.53 1.80
C ASP A 82 -13.80 3.71 0.85
N ILE A 83 -12.60 4.14 0.43
CA ILE A 83 -12.47 5.20 -0.58
C ILE A 83 -12.61 4.69 -2.01
N GLY A 84 -12.54 3.38 -2.28
CA GLY A 84 -12.75 2.78 -3.61
C GLY A 84 -11.47 2.39 -4.37
N ILE A 85 -10.30 2.37 -3.70
CA ILE A 85 -9.01 1.99 -4.29
C ILE A 85 -8.74 0.50 -4.02
N HIS A 86 -9.62 -0.38 -4.49
CA HIS A 86 -9.66 -1.80 -4.13
C HIS A 86 -8.37 -2.58 -4.41
N LYS A 87 -7.69 -2.32 -5.54
CA LYS A 87 -6.44 -3.03 -5.88
C LYS A 87 -5.30 -2.68 -4.93
N LEU A 88 -5.23 -1.45 -4.43
CA LEU A 88 -4.23 -1.05 -3.44
C LEU A 88 -4.63 -1.55 -2.04
N ALA A 89 -5.92 -1.45 -1.70
CA ALA A 89 -6.50 -2.01 -0.48
C ALA A 89 -6.14 -3.50 -0.29
N LYS A 90 -6.32 -4.31 -1.35
CA LYS A 90 -6.00 -5.74 -1.29
C LYS A 90 -4.51 -6.01 -0.99
N ARG A 91 -3.62 -5.18 -1.52
CA ARG A 91 -2.17 -5.30 -1.27
C ARG A 91 -1.81 -4.92 0.17
N CYS A 92 -2.42 -3.87 0.70
CA CYS A 92 -2.30 -3.52 2.11
C CYS A 92 -2.78 -4.67 3.01
N GLN A 93 -3.90 -5.31 2.69
CA GLN A 93 -4.39 -6.49 3.45
C GLN A 93 -3.42 -7.67 3.40
N ILE A 94 -2.79 -7.94 2.25
CA ILE A 94 -1.76 -9.00 2.14
C ILE A 94 -0.56 -8.65 3.03
N ARG A 95 -0.12 -7.38 3.05
CA ARG A 95 0.95 -6.92 3.95
C ARG A 95 0.56 -7.03 5.43
N GLY A 96 -0.69 -6.72 5.78
CA GLY A 96 -1.19 -6.88 7.15
C GLY A 96 -1.11 -8.32 7.63
N LYS A 97 -1.51 -9.27 6.78
CA LYS A 97 -1.37 -10.71 7.04
C LYS A 97 0.08 -11.16 7.13
N HIS A 98 0.94 -10.69 6.23
CA HIS A 98 2.36 -11.00 6.27
C HIS A 98 3.01 -10.57 7.58
N TRP A 99 2.68 -9.39 8.13
CA TRP A 99 3.28 -8.97 9.40
C TRP A 99 2.61 -9.60 10.64
N ALA A 100 1.43 -10.22 10.49
CA ALA A 100 0.85 -11.05 11.56
C ALA A 100 1.57 -12.40 11.67
N ASP A 101 2.10 -12.90 10.55
CA ASP A 101 2.83 -14.16 10.43
C ASP A 101 3.82 -14.04 9.25
N PRO A 102 5.08 -13.61 9.49
CA PRO A 102 6.07 -13.39 8.44
C PRO A 102 6.37 -14.63 7.59
N ASP A 103 6.17 -15.83 8.16
CA ASP A 103 6.41 -17.11 7.51
C ASP A 103 5.20 -17.60 6.69
N HIS A 104 4.06 -16.87 6.76
CA HIS A 104 2.83 -17.24 6.07
C HIS A 104 2.94 -17.21 4.53
N TYR A 105 3.72 -16.26 4.00
CA TYR A 105 3.88 -16.07 2.56
C TYR A 105 5.35 -16.25 2.17
N ASP A 106 5.60 -17.14 1.22
CA ASP A 106 6.92 -17.25 0.61
C ASP A 106 7.27 -16.01 -0.25
N GLN A 107 8.57 -15.82 -0.51
CA GLN A 107 9.02 -14.67 -1.31
C GLN A 107 8.44 -14.70 -2.73
N ASP A 108 8.21 -15.89 -3.27
CA ASP A 108 7.59 -16.11 -4.57
C ASP A 108 6.19 -15.51 -4.66
N PHE A 109 5.36 -15.72 -3.63
CA PHE A 109 4.03 -15.17 -3.51
C PHE A 109 4.08 -13.66 -3.32
N LEU A 110 4.96 -13.15 -2.44
CA LEU A 110 5.11 -11.72 -2.22
C LEU A 110 5.56 -10.99 -3.50
N GLN A 111 6.40 -11.64 -4.32
CA GLN A 111 6.84 -11.10 -5.60
C GLN A 111 5.73 -11.18 -6.67
N LYS A 112 5.04 -12.32 -6.80
CA LYS A 112 3.90 -12.50 -7.73
C LYS A 112 2.71 -11.60 -7.42
N ALA A 113 2.48 -11.29 -6.15
CA ALA A 113 1.45 -10.35 -5.72
C ALA A 113 1.81 -8.88 -6.06
N ASP A 114 3.05 -8.62 -6.50
CA ASP A 114 3.63 -7.30 -6.77
C ASP A 114 3.31 -6.30 -5.64
N ILE A 115 3.65 -6.72 -4.43
CA ILE A 115 3.43 -5.97 -3.18
C ILE A 115 4.71 -5.36 -2.64
N SER A 116 5.74 -5.18 -3.47
CA SER A 116 6.98 -4.54 -3.02
C SER A 116 6.68 -3.15 -2.42
N LEU A 117 7.42 -2.77 -1.39
CA LEU A 117 7.20 -1.48 -0.71
C LEU A 117 7.39 -0.30 -1.67
N GLU A 118 8.35 -0.43 -2.59
CA GLU A 118 8.62 0.51 -3.69
C GLU A 118 7.43 0.60 -4.65
N THR A 119 6.85 -0.53 -5.07
CA THR A 119 5.64 -0.56 -5.90
C THR A 119 4.49 0.16 -5.21
N MET A 120 4.26 -0.13 -3.93
CA MET A 120 3.20 0.49 -3.13
C MET A 120 3.38 2.02 -3.03
N GLU A 121 4.61 2.48 -2.79
CA GLU A 121 4.93 3.91 -2.71
C GLU A 121 4.77 4.60 -4.06
N LYS A 122 5.25 3.99 -5.15
CA LYS A 122 5.10 4.55 -6.51
C LYS A 122 3.63 4.72 -6.89
N LEU A 123 2.82 3.69 -6.67
CA LEU A 123 1.39 3.72 -6.95
C LEU A 123 0.68 4.80 -6.13
N ALA A 124 1.01 4.91 -4.84
CA ALA A 124 0.44 5.94 -3.98
C ALA A 124 0.80 7.36 -4.47
N ASN A 125 2.05 7.60 -4.86
CA ASN A 125 2.48 8.88 -5.41
C ASN A 125 1.75 9.23 -6.72
N GLU A 126 1.61 8.27 -7.63
CA GLU A 126 0.88 8.49 -8.88
C GLU A 126 -0.60 8.82 -8.64
N ILE A 127 -1.24 8.14 -7.69
CA ILE A 127 -2.61 8.45 -7.28
C ILE A 127 -2.70 9.88 -6.73
N LEU A 128 -1.77 10.31 -5.85
CA LEU A 128 -1.76 11.67 -5.30
C LEU A 128 -1.61 12.74 -6.38
N ILE A 129 -0.77 12.49 -7.39
CA ILE A 129 -0.62 13.39 -8.55
C ILE A 129 -1.96 13.53 -9.28
N GLN A 130 -2.70 12.44 -9.47
CA GLN A 130 -3.99 12.48 -10.17
C GLN A 130 -5.10 13.15 -9.36
N ILE A 131 -5.09 13.05 -8.02
CA ILE A 131 -6.07 13.76 -7.16
C ILE A 131 -5.82 15.27 -7.16
N SER A 132 -4.56 15.69 -7.32
CA SER A 132 -4.14 17.10 -7.21
C SER A 132 -4.19 17.85 -8.54
N ARG A 133 -4.58 17.18 -9.62
CA ARG A 133 -4.80 17.77 -10.96
C ARG A 133 -6.23 18.25 -11.06
#